data_AF-A0A7K5U1A5-F1
#
_entry.id   AF-A0A7K5U1A5-F1
#
_cell.length_a   1.000
_cell.length_b   1.000
_cell.length_c   1.000
_cell.angle_alpha   90.00
_cell.angle_beta   90.00
_cell.angle_gamma   90.00
#
_symmetry.space_group_name_H-M   'P 1'
#
loop_
_entity.id
_entity.type
_entity.pdbx_description
1 polymer ?
#
loop_
_entity_poly.entity_id
_entity_poly.type
_entity_poly.pdbx_seq_one_letter_code
_entity_poly.pdbx_strand_id
1 'polypeptide(L)'
;SSTMDTYRPPHRALLLGQGQRKAMLASMLYEKYRQACTPAKETEEEIRPRPQPMESVSTTHRDYTARGFQPAPPSITQPHNYLTEQPNSFWLEQARGLPGVTALFSRNIPFKRNATFSTPITVYLGPPHPCDPLSSKPQP
;
A
#
# COMPACT_ATOMS: atom_id res chain seq x y z
N SER A 1 -33.59 -53.58 -18.23
CA SER A 1 -33.89 -52.40 -19.07
C SER A 1 -33.68 -52.77 -20.53
N SER A 2 -34.74 -52.79 -21.34
CA SER A 2 -34.74 -53.24 -22.75
C SER A 2 -34.38 -52.14 -23.77
N THR A 3 -33.73 -51.06 -23.32
CA THR A 3 -33.49 -49.87 -24.14
C THR A 3 -32.23 -49.96 -25.00
N MET A 4 -31.33 -50.91 -24.72
CA MET A 4 -30.08 -51.08 -25.49
C MET A 4 -30.28 -51.82 -26.83
N ASP A 5 -31.28 -52.69 -26.93
CA ASP A 5 -31.53 -53.48 -28.16
C ASP A 5 -32.29 -52.68 -29.25
N THR A 6 -32.75 -51.47 -28.95
CA THR A 6 -33.53 -50.65 -29.90
C THR A 6 -32.73 -49.49 -30.50
N TYR A 7 -31.51 -49.24 -30.02
CA TYR A 7 -30.73 -48.10 -30.48
C TYR A 7 -29.97 -48.44 -31.77
N ARG A 8 -30.56 -48.13 -32.92
CA ARG A 8 -29.82 -48.12 -34.19
C ARG A 8 -29.27 -46.70 -34.41
N PRO A 9 -27.94 -46.52 -34.57
CA PRO A 9 -27.37 -45.22 -34.90
C PRO A 9 -28.06 -44.65 -36.14
N PRO A 10 -28.40 -43.35 -36.18
CA PRO A 10 -29.07 -42.78 -37.34
C PRO A 10 -28.20 -43.00 -38.58
N HIS A 11 -28.75 -43.71 -39.57
CA HIS A 11 -28.11 -43.79 -40.87
C HIS A 11 -28.07 -42.37 -41.45
N ARG A 12 -26.86 -41.82 -41.60
CA ARG A 12 -26.65 -40.62 -42.39
C ARG A 12 -27.03 -40.95 -43.82
N ALA A 13 -28.27 -40.65 -44.19
CA ALA A 13 -28.63 -40.50 -45.59
C ALA A 13 -27.72 -39.38 -46.11
N LEU A 14 -26.67 -39.76 -46.82
CA LEU A 14 -25.82 -38.83 -47.54
C LEU A 14 -26.68 -38.28 -48.67
N LEU A 15 -27.49 -37.28 -48.37
CA LEU A 15 -28.04 -36.38 -49.37
C LEU A 15 -26.83 -35.68 -49.98
N LEU A 16 -26.22 -36.32 -50.97
CA LEU A 16 -25.28 -35.72 -51.92
C LEU A 16 -26.09 -34.67 -52.71
N GLY A 17 -26.45 -33.57 -52.06
CA GLY A 17 -27.23 -32.46 -52.63
C GLY A 17 -26.45 -31.64 -53.66
N GLN A 18 -25.38 -32.20 -54.22
CA GLN A 18 -24.46 -31.57 -55.14
C GLN A 18 -24.17 -32.57 -56.26
N GLY A 19 -24.59 -32.27 -57.49
CA GLY A 19 -24.18 -33.08 -58.65
C GLY A 19 -22.67 -33.05 -58.85
N GLN A 20 -22.11 -34.09 -59.49
CA GLN A 20 -20.65 -34.26 -59.68
C GLN A 20 -19.96 -33.00 -60.23
N ARG A 21 -20.58 -32.34 -61.21
CA ARG A 21 -20.08 -31.08 -61.79
C ARG A 21 -19.92 -29.97 -60.75
N LYS A 22 -20.90 -29.83 -59.83
CA LYS A 22 -20.89 -28.79 -58.80
C LYS A 22 -19.83 -29.08 -57.74
N ALA A 23 -19.69 -30.34 -57.34
CA ALA A 23 -18.64 -30.77 -56.41
C ALA A 23 -17.23 -30.54 -56.97
N MET A 24 -17.02 -30.84 -58.25
CA MET A 24 -15.75 -30.59 -58.94
C MET A 24 -15.45 -29.09 -59.03
N LEU A 25 -16.43 -28.27 -59.42
CA LEU A 25 -16.27 -26.81 -59.47
C LEU A 25 -15.95 -26.22 -58.09
N ALA A 26 -16.65 -26.66 -57.04
CA ALA A 26 -16.40 -26.22 -55.67
C ALA A 26 -14.97 -26.57 -55.21
N SER A 27 -14.52 -27.80 -55.52
CA SER A 27 -13.16 -28.25 -55.19
C SER A 27 -12.09 -27.43 -55.93
N MET A 28 -12.28 -27.16 -57.22
CA MET A 28 -11.36 -26.31 -58.00
C MET A 28 -11.32 -24.87 -57.49
N LEU A 29 -12.46 -24.28 -57.16
CA LEU A 29 -12.52 -22.92 -56.61
C LEU A 29 -11.82 -22.83 -55.27
N TYR A 30 -12.04 -23.83 -54.40
CA TYR A 30 -11.37 -23.91 -53.11
C TYR A 30 -9.85 -24.04 -53.26
N GLU A 31 -9.39 -24.87 -54.20
CA GLU A 31 -7.96 -25.05 -54.45
C GLU A 31 -7.32 -23.79 -55.04
N LYS A 32 -8.00 -23.10 -55.97
CA LYS A 32 -7.56 -21.80 -56.49
C LYS A 32 -7.49 -20.74 -55.40
N TYR A 33 -8.51 -20.68 -54.54
CA TYR A 33 -8.51 -19.75 -53.41
C TYR A 33 -7.37 -20.06 -52.44
N ARG A 34 -7.12 -21.33 -52.12
CA ARG A 34 -5.96 -21.72 -51.33
C ARG A 34 -4.67 -21.27 -51.99
N GLN A 35 -4.45 -21.55 -53.26
CA GLN A 35 -3.23 -21.13 -53.95
C GLN A 35 -3.06 -19.61 -54.02
N ALA A 36 -4.17 -18.86 -54.17
CA ALA A 36 -4.16 -17.39 -54.23
C ALA A 36 -4.07 -16.72 -52.84
N CYS A 37 -4.59 -17.36 -51.80
CA CYS A 37 -4.63 -16.85 -50.43
C CYS A 37 -3.60 -17.50 -49.51
N THR A 38 -2.81 -18.46 -50.00
CA THR A 38 -1.56 -18.84 -49.34
C THR A 38 -0.60 -17.69 -49.64
N PRO A 39 -0.25 -16.85 -48.65
CA PRO A 39 0.62 -15.72 -48.91
C PRO A 39 1.95 -16.30 -49.41
N ALA A 40 2.37 -15.94 -50.62
CA ALA A 40 3.79 -16.00 -50.94
C ALA A 40 4.49 -15.28 -49.78
N LYS A 41 5.55 -15.86 -49.22
CA LYS A 41 6.20 -15.39 -47.97
C LYS A 41 6.45 -13.87 -47.90
N GLU A 42 6.55 -13.23 -49.07
CA GLU A 42 6.67 -11.79 -49.28
C GLU A 42 5.43 -10.97 -48.86
N THR A 43 4.21 -11.52 -48.97
CA THR A 43 2.93 -10.85 -48.60
C THR A 43 2.48 -11.13 -47.16
N GLU A 44 3.00 -12.18 -46.50
CA GLU A 44 2.72 -12.45 -45.09
C GLU A 44 3.27 -11.32 -44.20
N GLU A 45 4.38 -10.68 -44.58
CA GLU A 45 5.00 -9.59 -43.80
C GLU A 45 4.19 -8.28 -43.86
N GLU A 46 3.46 -8.04 -44.95
CA GLU A 46 2.55 -6.90 -45.09
C GLU A 46 1.19 -7.14 -44.41
N ILE A 47 0.65 -8.35 -44.51
CA ILE A 47 -0.63 -8.72 -43.90
C ILE A 47 -0.48 -8.96 -42.38
N ARG A 48 0.68 -9.44 -41.95
CA ARG A 48 1.02 -9.69 -40.54
C ARG A 48 2.35 -9.00 -40.23
N PRO A 49 2.33 -7.69 -39.94
CA PRO A 49 3.52 -7.02 -39.49
C PRO A 49 4.08 -7.76 -38.28
N ARG A 50 5.41 -7.91 -38.23
CA ARG A 50 6.08 -8.56 -37.11
C ARG A 50 5.62 -7.92 -35.80
N PRO A 51 5.15 -8.70 -34.80
CA PRO A 51 4.74 -8.14 -33.53
C PRO A 51 5.89 -7.32 -32.93
N GLN A 52 5.64 -6.03 -32.71
CA GLN A 52 6.59 -5.19 -32.00
C GLN A 52 6.63 -5.62 -30.53
N PRO A 53 7.81 -5.66 -29.89
CA PRO A 53 7.89 -5.89 -28.46
C PRO A 53 7.05 -4.86 -27.71
N MET A 54 6.21 -5.32 -26.78
CA MET A 54 5.47 -4.42 -25.91
C MET A 54 6.45 -3.71 -24.96
N GLU A 55 6.21 -2.42 -24.69
CA GLU A 55 6.92 -1.72 -23.64
C GLU A 55 6.62 -2.37 -22.29
N SER A 56 7.65 -2.95 -21.66
CA SER A 56 7.50 -3.68 -20.40
C SER A 56 7.64 -2.77 -19.16
N VAL A 57 7.96 -1.49 -19.36
CA VAL A 57 8.35 -0.58 -18.29
C VAL A 57 7.71 0.79 -18.48
N SER A 58 7.02 1.27 -17.45
CA SER A 58 6.47 2.63 -17.42
C SER A 58 7.56 3.71 -17.53
N THR A 59 7.19 4.87 -18.08
CA THR A 59 8.04 6.08 -18.13
C THR A 59 8.63 6.42 -16.76
N THR A 60 7.83 6.33 -15.69
CA THR A 60 8.29 6.59 -14.32
C THR A 60 9.40 5.64 -13.89
N HIS A 61 9.27 4.35 -14.15
CA HIS A 61 10.31 3.38 -13.79
C HIS A 61 11.57 3.53 -14.65
N ARG A 62 11.47 4.05 -15.88
CA ARG A 62 12.64 4.36 -16.70
C ARG A 62 13.38 5.59 -16.20
N ASP A 63 12.64 6.64 -15.87
CA ASP A 63 13.20 7.98 -15.65
C ASP A 63 13.55 8.24 -14.17
N TYR A 64 12.83 7.60 -13.23
CA TYR A 64 13.00 7.82 -11.79
C TYR A 64 13.71 6.66 -11.07
N THR A 65 14.50 5.86 -11.79
CA THR A 65 15.43 4.93 -11.13
C THR A 65 16.76 5.62 -10.84
N ALA A 66 16.81 6.34 -9.71
CA ALA A 66 18.09 6.81 -9.17
C ALA A 66 18.95 5.60 -8.78
N ARG A 67 19.90 5.23 -9.64
CA ARG A 67 20.89 4.19 -9.36
C ARG A 67 21.95 4.75 -8.40
N GLY A 68 22.47 3.91 -7.51
CA GLY A 68 23.60 4.28 -6.65
C GLY A 68 23.23 4.95 -5.32
N PHE A 69 21.95 5.19 -5.03
CA PHE A 69 21.55 5.52 -3.66
C PHE A 69 21.70 4.28 -2.77
N GLN A 70 22.68 4.32 -1.88
CA GLN A 70 22.85 3.35 -0.81
C GLN A 70 22.48 4.06 0.49
N PRO A 71 21.28 3.81 1.06
CA PRO A 71 20.93 4.38 2.35
C PRO A 71 21.90 3.86 3.40
N ALA A 72 22.81 4.72 3.85
CA ALA A 72 23.66 4.47 5.00
C ALA A 72 23.11 5.26 6.18
N PRO A 73 22.78 4.61 7.31
CA PRO A 73 22.51 5.33 8.54
C PRO A 73 23.70 6.23 8.88
N PRO A 74 23.47 7.45 9.38
CA PRO A 74 24.56 8.27 9.88
C PRO A 74 25.26 7.55 11.02
N SER A 75 26.57 7.75 11.14
CA SER A 75 27.33 7.27 12.30
C SER A 75 26.71 7.84 13.58
N ILE A 76 26.45 6.97 14.55
CA ILE A 76 25.96 7.37 15.86
C ILE A 76 27.07 8.18 16.56
N THR A 77 26.80 9.43 16.91
CA THR A 77 27.77 10.32 17.58
C THR A 77 27.97 9.96 19.06
N GLN A 78 26.92 9.49 19.72
CA GLN A 78 26.92 9.11 21.14
C GLN A 78 25.99 7.91 21.38
N PRO A 79 26.33 6.99 22.29
CA PRO A 79 25.43 5.89 22.65
C PRO A 79 24.20 6.45 23.36
N HIS A 80 23.03 6.35 22.72
CA HIS A 80 21.76 6.84 23.25
C HIS A 80 20.90 5.71 23.84
N ASN A 81 20.36 5.89 25.04
CA ASN A 81 19.40 4.98 25.66
C ASN A 81 18.03 5.63 25.84
N TYR A 82 17.06 5.22 25.02
CA TYR A 82 15.69 5.73 25.01
C TYR A 82 14.92 5.50 26.33
N LEU A 83 15.34 4.56 27.16
CA LEU A 83 14.69 4.27 28.45
C LEU A 83 15.15 5.23 29.56
N THR A 84 16.34 5.81 29.42
CA THR A 84 16.97 6.62 30.48
C THR A 84 17.13 8.08 30.09
N GLU A 85 17.29 8.37 28.80
CA GLU A 85 17.50 9.72 28.29
C GLU A 85 16.17 10.45 28.10
N GLN A 86 16.14 11.73 28.47
CA GLN A 86 15.02 12.60 28.15
C GLN A 86 15.13 13.04 26.69
N PRO A 87 14.05 12.96 25.90
CA PRO A 87 14.08 13.37 24.50
C PRO A 87 14.27 14.88 24.42
N ASN A 88 15.19 15.36 23.59
CA ASN A 88 15.33 16.79 23.37
C ASN A 88 14.07 17.33 22.66
N SER A 89 13.41 18.32 23.24
CA SER A 89 12.22 18.94 22.66
C SER A 89 12.19 20.43 22.96
N PHE A 90 11.49 21.19 22.10
CA PHE A 90 11.29 22.62 22.26
C PHE A 90 10.82 23.01 23.67
N TRP A 91 9.90 22.23 24.26
CA TRP A 91 9.36 22.52 25.58
C TRP A 91 10.42 22.40 26.68
N LEU A 92 11.34 21.42 26.61
CA LEU A 92 12.43 21.29 27.59
C LEU A 92 13.39 22.48 27.54
N GLU A 93 13.69 22.96 26.34
CA GLU A 93 14.55 24.13 26.14
C GLU A 93 13.91 25.40 26.75
N GLN A 94 12.60 25.57 26.57
CA GLN A 94 11.87 26.75 27.05
C GLN A 94 11.38 26.66 28.50
N ALA A 95 11.51 25.49 29.15
CA ALA A 95 10.93 25.23 30.48
C ALA A 95 11.37 26.23 31.58
N ARG A 96 12.55 26.85 31.44
CA ARG A 96 13.08 27.83 32.40
C ARG A 96 12.65 29.27 32.14
N GLY A 97 12.17 29.58 30.93
CA GLY A 97 11.86 30.94 30.47
C GLY A 97 10.38 31.27 30.37
N LEU A 98 9.49 30.28 30.49
CA LEU A 98 8.05 30.47 30.33
C LEU A 98 7.37 30.93 31.63
N PRO A 99 6.76 32.13 31.69
CA PRO A 99 5.95 32.54 32.81
C PRO A 99 4.65 31.72 32.89
N GLY A 100 4.09 31.55 34.09
CA GLY A 100 2.80 30.87 34.30
C GLY A 100 2.86 29.34 34.33
N VAL A 101 4.05 28.74 34.22
CA VAL A 101 4.27 27.30 34.43
C VAL A 101 4.60 27.03 35.89
N THR A 102 4.09 25.94 36.46
CA THR A 102 4.45 25.54 37.82
C THR A 102 5.95 25.26 37.90
N ALA A 103 6.66 25.96 38.79
CA ALA A 103 8.08 25.74 39.05
C ALA A 103 8.28 24.34 39.65
N LEU A 104 8.63 23.38 38.80
CA LEU A 104 8.87 22.02 39.25
C LEU A 104 10.28 21.90 39.80
N PHE A 105 10.35 21.72 41.12
CA PHE A 105 11.56 21.30 41.83
C PHE A 105 11.88 19.84 41.48
N SER A 106 12.42 19.58 40.29
CA SER A 106 13.16 18.36 39.95
C SER A 106 13.87 18.56 38.61
N ARG A 107 15.20 18.47 38.63
CA ARG A 107 16.09 18.65 37.46
C ARG A 107 15.79 17.69 36.30
N ASN A 108 15.02 16.63 36.56
CA ASN A 108 14.82 15.49 35.66
C ASN A 108 13.37 15.33 35.13
N ILE A 109 12.38 16.11 35.61
CA ILE A 109 10.96 15.98 35.16
C ILE A 109 10.29 17.36 35.08
N PRO A 110 10.53 18.14 34.02
CA PRO A 110 10.10 19.53 33.92
C PRO A 110 8.61 19.75 33.64
N PHE A 111 7.82 18.69 33.37
CA PHE A 111 6.37 18.78 33.13
C PHE A 111 5.55 17.83 34.01
N LYS A 112 5.99 17.60 35.25
CA LYS A 112 5.22 16.85 36.23
C LYS A 112 3.92 17.59 36.58
N ARG A 113 2.79 16.89 36.57
CA ARG A 113 1.51 17.46 37.00
C ARG A 113 1.61 17.92 38.46
N ASN A 114 1.21 19.15 38.72
CA ASN A 114 1.04 19.70 40.06
C ASN A 114 -0.43 20.08 40.22
N ALA A 115 -1.08 19.54 41.25
CA ALA A 115 -2.45 19.88 41.63
C ALA A 115 -2.51 20.45 43.05
N THR A 116 -1.38 20.85 43.64
CA THR A 116 -1.30 21.38 45.02
C THR A 116 -2.31 22.49 45.25
N PHE A 117 -2.43 23.42 44.30
CA PHE A 117 -3.38 24.54 44.39
C PHE A 117 -4.86 24.12 44.23
N SER A 118 -5.14 23.13 43.39
CA SER A 118 -6.53 22.70 43.08
C SER A 118 -7.01 21.51 43.92
N THR A 119 -6.15 20.95 44.77
CA THR A 119 -6.52 19.86 45.68
C THR A 119 -7.39 20.45 46.79
N PRO A 120 -8.61 19.94 47.01
CA PRO A 120 -9.46 20.40 48.12
C PRO A 120 -8.74 20.29 49.46
N ILE A 121 -8.97 21.24 50.36
CA ILE A 121 -8.29 21.29 51.67
C ILE A 121 -8.48 20.02 52.50
N THR A 122 -9.63 19.35 52.34
CA THR A 122 -9.96 18.07 53.00
C THR A 122 -9.07 16.91 52.56
N VAL A 123 -8.39 17.02 51.42
CA VAL A 123 -7.57 15.96 50.79
C VAL A 123 -6.08 16.35 50.76
N TYR A 124 -5.74 17.60 51.07
CA TYR A 124 -4.38 18.11 50.99
C TYR A 124 -3.50 17.56 52.14
N LEU A 125 -2.39 16.90 51.79
CA LEU A 125 -1.45 16.25 52.72
C LEU A 125 -0.12 17.01 52.92
N GLY A 126 0.00 18.21 52.35
CA GLY A 126 1.21 19.03 52.44
C GLY A 126 1.22 19.99 53.64
N PRO A 127 2.27 20.82 53.77
CA PRO A 127 2.35 21.83 54.83
C PRO A 127 1.18 22.82 54.73
N PRO A 128 0.60 23.25 55.88
CA PRO A 128 -0.54 24.17 55.92
C PRO A 128 -0.27 25.43 55.07
N HIS A 129 -1.26 25.84 54.29
CA HIS A 129 -1.14 27.03 53.47
C HIS A 129 -1.18 28.28 54.38
N PRO A 130 -0.49 29.38 54.06
CA PRO A 130 -0.45 30.59 54.90
C PRO A 130 -1.84 31.20 55.19
N CYS A 131 -2.86 30.86 54.40
CA CYS A 131 -4.23 31.32 54.56
C CYS A 131 -5.14 30.19 55.07
N ASP A 132 -4.73 29.45 56.10
CA ASP A 132 -5.63 28.54 56.80
C ASP A 132 -6.50 29.33 57.80
N PRO A 133 -7.82 29.47 57.58
CA PRO A 133 -8.71 30.23 58.46
C PRO A 133 -8.95 29.57 59.81
N LEU A 134 -8.41 28.37 60.04
CA LEU A 134 -8.50 27.62 61.31
C LEU A 134 -7.33 27.89 62.27
N SER A 135 -6.37 28.75 61.89
CA SER A 135 -5.20 29.10 62.71
C SER A 135 -5.43 30.30 63.65
N SER A 136 -6.57 30.98 63.55
CA SER A 136 -6.92 32.08 64.47
C SER A 136 -7.58 31.53 65.75
N LYS A 137 -6.78 30.94 66.64
CA LYS A 137 -7.16 30.90 68.06
C LYS A 137 -6.99 32.32 68.64
N PRO A 138 -8.01 32.92 69.26
CA PRO A 138 -7.78 34.13 70.05
C PRO A 138 -6.91 33.75 71.26
N GLN A 139 -5.78 34.41 71.41
CA GLN A 139 -5.00 34.33 72.66
C GLN A 139 -5.78 35.07 73.76
N PRO A 140 -5.76 34.55 75.01
CA PRO A 140 -6.40 35.20 76.16
C PRO A 140 -5.74 36.52 76.54
#